data_AF-A0A7V1ZH00-F1
#
_entry.id   AF-A0A7V1ZH00-F1
#
_cell.length_a   1.000
_cell.length_b   1.000
_cell.length_c   1.000
_cell.angle_alpha   90.00
_cell.angle_beta   90.00
_cell.angle_gamma   90.00
#
_symmetry.space_group_name_H-M   'P 1'
#
loop_
_entity.id
_entity.type
_entity.pdbx_description
1 polymer ?
#
loop_
_entity_poly.entity_id
_entity_poly.type
_entity_poly.pdbx_seq_one_letter_code
_entity_poly.pdbx_strand_id
1 'polypeptide(L)' 'MRVRGLLMALAVWFGGWQTLSACTNILVTKGASADGSTFISYAADSHELYG' A
#
# COMPACT_ATOMS: atom_id res chain seq x y z
N MET A 1 -12.37 9.58 -35.30
CA MET A 1 -12.84 8.93 -34.04
C MET A 1 -11.97 7.73 -33.64
N ARG A 2 -11.62 6.82 -34.57
CA ARG A 2 -10.79 5.63 -34.29
C ARG A 2 -9.39 5.94 -33.72
N VAL A 3 -8.67 6.91 -34.27
CA VAL A 3 -7.33 7.31 -33.77
C VAL A 3 -7.39 7.98 -32.40
N ARG A 4 -8.39 8.82 -32.12
CA ARG A 4 -8.55 9.45 -30.79
C ARG A 4 -8.84 8.41 -29.70
N GLY A 5 -9.64 7.40 -30.00
CA GLY A 5 -9.85 6.27 -29.08
C GLY A 5 -8.58 5.47 -28.82
N LEU A 6 -7.77 5.23 -29.87
CA LEU A 6 -6.51 4.52 -29.76
C LEU A 6 -5.47 5.29 -28.92
N LEU A 7 -5.39 6.61 -29.10
CA LEU A 7 -4.52 7.49 -28.32
C LEU A 7 -4.93 7.54 -26.84
N MET A 8 -6.23 7.56 -26.54
CA MET A 8 -6.72 7.49 -25.16
C MET A 8 -6.42 6.15 -24.50
N ALA A 9 -6.56 5.04 -25.23
CA ALA A 9 -6.24 3.71 -24.71
C ALA A 9 -4.74 3.57 -24.39
N LEU A 10 -3.86 4.11 -25.24
CA LEU A 10 -2.42 4.15 -25.02
C LEU A 10 -2.05 4.99 -23.79
N ALA A 11 -2.68 6.15 -23.61
CA ALA A 11 -2.43 7.01 -22.45
C ALA A 11 -2.80 6.32 -21.12
N VAL A 12 -3.92 5.58 -21.08
CA VAL A 12 -4.33 4.81 -19.90
C VAL A 12 -3.36 3.66 -19.61
N TRP A 13 -2.88 2.97 -20.64
CA TRP A 13 -1.95 1.85 -20.50
C TRP A 13 -0.60 2.24 -19.88
N PHE A 14 -0.09 3.42 -20.24
CA PHE A 14 1.20 3.91 -19.74
C PHE A 14 1.10 4.76 -18.46
N GLY A 15 -0.06 5.35 -18.15
CA GLY A 15 -0.24 6.23 -16.99
C GLY A 15 -0.50 5.54 -15.65
N GLY A 16 -0.68 4.21 -15.61
CA GLY A 16 -1.17 3.49 -14.42
C GLY A 16 -0.13 3.02 -13.40
N TRP A 17 1.15 3.30 -13.60
CA TRP A 17 2.20 2.80 -12.70
C TRP A 17 2.31 3.69 -11.47
N GLN A 18 1.88 3.20 -10.31
CA GLN A 18 2.03 3.86 -9.02
C GLN A 18 2.85 2.94 -8.11
N THR A 19 3.96 3.45 -7.57
CA THR A 19 4.75 2.75 -6.56
C THR A 19 4.03 2.88 -5.22
N LEU A 20 3.64 1.75 -4.63
CA LEU A 20 3.03 1.71 -3.30
C LEU A 20 4.09 1.34 -2.27
N SER A 21 4.09 2.04 -1.13
CA SER A 21 4.87 1.61 0.04
C SER A 21 4.16 0.43 0.68
N ALA A 22 4.82 -0.72 0.69
CA ALA A 22 4.32 -1.89 1.41
C ALA A 22 4.64 -1.75 2.90
N CYS A 23 3.65 -2.09 3.73
CA CYS A 23 3.78 -2.10 5.18
C CYS A 23 2.83 -3.15 5.76
N THR A 24 3.19 -3.68 6.94
CA THR A 24 2.34 -4.61 7.68
C THR A 24 1.95 -4.00 9.02
N ASN A 25 0.64 -3.91 9.27
CA ASN A 25 0.10 -3.32 10.50
C ASN A 25 -0.56 -4.38 11.35
N ILE A 26 -0.32 -4.35 12.67
CA ILE A 26 -0.99 -5.21 13.63
C ILE A 26 -1.72 -4.32 14.64
N LEU A 27 -3.02 -4.59 14.79
CA LEU A 27 -3.87 -3.96 15.79
C LEU A 27 -4.29 -5.03 16.79
N VAL A 28 -4.03 -4.78 18.07
CA VAL A 28 -4.40 -5.69 19.17
C VAL A 28 -5.28 -4.94 20.15
N THR A 29 -6.51 -5.42 20.30
CA THR A 29 -7.46 -4.87 21.28
C THR A 29 -7.21 -5.46 22.66
N LYS A 30 -7.70 -4.79 23.71
CA LYS A 30 -7.59 -5.24 25.11
C LYS A 30 -7.99 -6.71 25.34
N GLY A 31 -8.99 -7.23 24.63
CA GLY A 31 -9.42 -8.62 24.79
C GLY A 31 -8.58 -9.64 24.02
N ALA A 32 -7.72 -9.18 23.11
CA ALA A 32 -6.90 -10.02 22.25
C ALA A 32 -5.45 -10.15 22.74
N SER A 33 -5.00 -9.28 23.64
CA SER A 33 -3.67 -9.37 24.28
C SER A 33 -3.70 -10.25 25.53
N ALA A 34 -2.56 -10.87 25.86
CA ALA A 34 -2.44 -11.74 27.03
C ALA A 34 -2.52 -10.99 28.37
N ASP A 35 -2.22 -9.70 28.37
CA ASP A 35 -2.10 -8.85 29.56
C ASP A 35 -3.17 -7.73 29.61
N GLY A 36 -4.09 -7.68 28.65
CA GLY A 36 -5.13 -6.65 28.59
C GLY A 36 -4.66 -5.29 28.06
N SER A 37 -3.42 -5.18 27.57
CA SER A 37 -2.91 -3.99 26.91
C SER A 37 -3.50 -3.80 25.50
N THR A 38 -3.31 -2.62 24.90
CA THR A 38 -3.73 -2.31 23.53
C THR A 38 -2.51 -1.91 22.72
N PHE A 39 -2.36 -2.49 21.53
CA PHE A 39 -1.21 -2.23 20.66
C PHE A 39 -1.64 -1.69 19.30
N ILE A 40 -0.87 -0.73 18.82
CA ILE A 40 -0.86 -0.28 17.43
C ILE A 40 0.59 -0.41 16.98
N SER A 41 0.87 -1.28 16.03
CA SER A 41 2.21 -1.44 15.46
C SER A 41 2.21 -1.25 13.95
N TYR A 42 3.35 -0.76 13.47
CA TYR A 42 3.62 -0.50 12.07
C TYR A 42 4.98 -1.12 11.74
N ALA A 43 5.00 -2.13 10.88
CA ALA A 43 6.22 -2.67 10.31
C ALA A 43 6.46 -2.02 8.95
N ALA A 44 7.43 -1.10 8.92
CA ALA A 44 7.90 -0.50 7.68
C ALA A 44 8.74 -1.53 6.91
N ASP A 45 8.43 -1.77 5.63
CA ASP A 45 9.34 -2.57 4.80
C ASP A 45 10.67 -1.83 4.63
N SER A 46 11.75 -2.61 4.62
CA SER A 46 13.13 -2.12 4.63
C SER A 46 13.57 -1.35 3.38
N HIS A 47 12.69 -1.18 2.39
CA HIS A 47 13.02 -0.55 1.11
C HIS A 47 13.55 0.89 1.23
N GLU A 48 13.19 1.63 2.28
CA GLU A 48 13.71 3.00 2.52
C GLU A 48 14.39 3.24 3.87
N LEU A 49 14.03 2.52 4.94
CA LEU A 49 14.41 2.89 6.31
C LEU A 49 15.47 2.00 6.98
N TYR A 50 15.91 0.91 6.33
CA TYR A 50 16.95 0.00 6.87
C TYR A 50 18.04 -0.36 5.86
N GLY A 51 18.25 0.49 4.84
CA GLY A 51 19.43 0.44 3.97
C GLY A 51 20.66 1.01 4.66
#